data_AF-N9VYU7-F1
#
_entry.id   AF-N9VYU7-F1
#
_cell.length_a   1.000
_cell.length_b   1.000
_cell.length_c   1.000
_cell.angle_alpha   90.00
_cell.angle_beta   90.00
_cell.angle_gamma   90.00
#
_symmetry.space_group_name_H-M   'P 1'
#
loop_
_entity.id
_entity.type
_entity.pdbx_description
1 polymer ?
#
loop_
_entity_poly.entity_id
_entity_poly.type
_entity_poly.pdbx_seq_one_letter_code
_entity_poly.pdbx_strand_id
1 'polypeptide(L)'
;MIYPNAVKDVETASYPYADLFRDFSSSICQPNHVLVTYGYGFGDDHVNRVIADMLTIPSTHLVVLAWSEKPHDRIASFIKRVGRPQQLTLLLGKHFGDFRQLVENYLPKPAIDPLTIRMGELVERRGKAKKQEADVGVEGA
;
A
#
# COMPACT_ATOMS: atom_id res chain seq x y z
N MET A 1 0.23 36.29 -32.20
CA MET A 1 -0.90 36.01 -31.30
C MET A 1 -0.88 34.52 -30.99
N ILE A 2 -0.38 34.16 -29.79
CA ILE A 2 -0.28 32.76 -29.38
C ILE A 2 -1.64 32.42 -28.76
N TYR A 3 -2.39 31.51 -29.38
CA TYR A 3 -3.69 31.09 -28.86
C TYR A 3 -3.53 30.35 -27.53
N PRO A 4 -4.38 30.63 -26.52
CA PRO A 4 -4.47 29.78 -25.34
C PRO A 4 -5.12 28.48 -25.78
N ASN A 5 -4.28 27.48 -26.08
CA ASN A 5 -4.77 26.13 -26.29
C ASN A 5 -4.82 25.46 -24.92
N ALA A 6 -6.01 25.06 -24.48
CA ALA A 6 -6.29 24.43 -23.18
C ALA A 6 -5.47 23.15 -22.89
N VAL A 7 -4.71 22.68 -23.89
CA VAL A 7 -3.77 21.56 -23.81
C VAL A 7 -2.56 21.88 -22.92
N LYS A 8 -2.18 23.17 -22.80
CA LYS A 8 -0.98 23.58 -22.03
C LYS A 8 -1.17 23.70 -20.51
N ASP A 9 -2.41 23.68 -20.01
CA ASP A 9 -2.65 23.72 -18.56
C ASP A 9 -2.63 22.31 -17.92
N VAL A 10 -2.90 21.25 -18.70
CA VAL A 10 -2.96 19.87 -18.18
C VAL A 10 -1.60 19.17 -18.21
N GLU A 11 -0.75 19.53 -19.18
CA GLU A 11 0.60 18.97 -19.32
C GLU A 11 1.57 19.44 -18.22
N THR A 12 1.36 20.63 -17.65
CA THR A 12 2.30 21.22 -16.68
C THR A 12 2.02 20.79 -15.23
N ALA A 13 0.77 20.41 -14.90
CA ALA A 13 0.40 19.96 -13.56
C ALA A 13 0.60 18.44 -13.33
N SER A 14 0.65 17.65 -14.41
CA SER A 14 0.68 16.18 -14.35
C SER A 14 2.09 15.57 -14.45
N TYR A 15 3.11 16.37 -14.77
CA TYR A 15 4.44 15.88 -15.11
C TYR A 15 5.18 15.09 -14.01
N PRO A 16 5.12 15.42 -12.69
CA PRO A 16 5.90 14.66 -11.70
C PRO A 16 5.33 13.26 -11.43
N TYR A 17 4.06 13.02 -11.76
CA TYR A 17 3.38 11.76 -11.47
C TYR A 17 2.97 10.99 -12.73
N ALA A 18 3.06 11.59 -13.92
CA ALA A 18 2.74 10.92 -15.17
C ALA A 18 3.54 9.63 -15.37
N ASP A 19 4.85 9.67 -15.08
CA ASP A 19 5.70 8.49 -15.16
C ASP A 19 5.33 7.46 -14.08
N LEU A 20 5.00 7.89 -12.85
CA LEU A 20 4.53 6.97 -11.81
C LEU A 20 3.20 6.29 -12.17
N PHE A 21 2.27 7.02 -12.79
CA PHE A 21 0.99 6.44 -13.25
C PHE A 21 1.19 5.50 -14.43
N ARG A 22 2.12 5.82 -15.32
CA ARG A 22 2.51 4.94 -16.42
C ARG A 22 3.12 3.64 -15.89
N ASP A 23 4.05 3.75 -14.97
CA ASP A 23 4.71 2.61 -14.33
C ASP A 23 3.68 1.78 -13.56
N PHE A 24 2.81 2.43 -12.77
CA PHE A 24 1.70 1.79 -12.06
C PHE A 24 0.79 1.01 -13.01
N SER A 25 0.32 1.64 -14.10
CA SER A 25 -0.52 0.98 -15.10
C SER A 25 0.19 -0.21 -15.73
N SER A 26 1.46 -0.06 -16.11
CA SER A 26 2.24 -1.13 -16.71
C SER A 26 2.50 -2.31 -15.76
N SER A 27 2.59 -2.03 -14.45
CA SER A 27 2.83 -3.02 -13.41
C SER A 27 1.56 -3.79 -13.05
N ILE A 28 0.41 -3.13 -12.98
CA ILE A 28 -0.83 -3.82 -12.59
C ILE A 28 -1.53 -4.50 -13.76
N CYS A 29 -1.44 -3.97 -14.98
CA CYS A 29 -2.11 -4.52 -16.16
C CYS A 29 -1.36 -5.73 -16.75
N GLN A 30 -1.10 -6.73 -15.91
CA GLN A 30 -0.41 -7.97 -16.24
C GLN A 30 -1.23 -9.18 -15.76
N PRO A 31 -1.12 -10.35 -16.41
CA PRO A 31 -1.83 -11.55 -15.96
C PRO A 31 -1.33 -12.01 -14.58
N ASN A 32 -2.23 -12.61 -13.80
CA ASN A 32 -1.93 -13.15 -12.45
C ASN A 32 -1.47 -12.09 -11.43
N HIS A 33 -1.98 -10.86 -11.54
CA HIS A 33 -1.71 -9.79 -10.59
C HIS A 33 -2.86 -9.57 -9.60
N VAL A 34 -2.50 -9.23 -8.37
CA VAL A 34 -3.46 -8.85 -7.32
C VAL A 34 -3.14 -7.43 -6.86
N LEU A 35 -4.10 -6.53 -7.00
CA LEU A 35 -4.03 -5.18 -6.43
C LEU A 35 -4.72 -5.18 -5.06
N VAL A 36 -3.97 -4.86 -4.01
CA VAL A 36 -4.52 -4.71 -2.66
C VAL A 36 -4.59 -3.24 -2.31
N THR A 37 -5.80 -2.75 -2.03
CA THR A 37 -6.05 -1.37 -1.65
C THR A 37 -6.50 -1.30 -0.21
N TYR A 38 -5.85 -0.44 0.58
CA TYR A 38 -6.18 -0.24 1.98
C TYR A 38 -6.45 1.24 2.22
N GLY A 39 -7.66 1.57 2.68
CA GLY A 39 -8.07 2.95 2.92
C GLY A 39 -8.27 3.80 1.66
N TYR A 40 -8.27 3.19 0.46
CA TYR A 40 -8.50 3.91 -0.78
C TYR A 40 -9.98 4.25 -0.99
N GLY A 41 -10.29 5.54 -1.17
CA GLY A 41 -11.66 6.04 -1.25
C GLY A 41 -12.30 6.06 -2.64
N PHE A 42 -11.58 5.63 -3.69
CA PHE A 42 -12.04 5.66 -5.10
C PHE A 42 -12.48 7.05 -5.58
N GLY A 43 -11.83 8.11 -5.09
CA GLY A 43 -12.13 9.49 -5.48
C GLY A 43 -11.38 9.98 -6.72
N ASP A 44 -10.35 9.26 -7.17
CA ASP A 44 -9.53 9.65 -8.32
C ASP A 44 -9.95 8.87 -9.57
N ASP A 45 -10.44 9.58 -10.58
CA ASP A 45 -10.89 8.96 -11.83
C ASP A 45 -9.76 8.41 -12.70
N HIS A 46 -8.53 8.96 -12.64
CA HIS A 46 -7.38 8.42 -13.37
C HIS A 46 -6.99 7.05 -12.79
N VAL A 47 -6.82 6.97 -11.47
CA VAL A 47 -6.51 5.70 -10.80
C VAL A 47 -7.64 4.69 -11.02
N ASN A 48 -8.89 5.11 -10.86
CA ASN A 48 -10.03 4.24 -11.07
C ASN A 48 -10.13 3.73 -12.53
N ARG A 49 -9.70 4.51 -13.53
CA ARG A 49 -9.61 4.04 -14.93
C ARG A 49 -8.56 2.94 -15.06
N VAL A 50 -7.36 3.16 -14.55
CA VAL A 50 -6.26 2.18 -14.61
C VAL A 50 -6.64 0.87 -13.88
N ILE A 51 -7.31 0.94 -12.74
CA ILE A 51 -7.82 -0.25 -12.03
C ILE A 51 -8.92 -0.95 -12.84
N ALA A 52 -9.81 -0.21 -13.50
CA ALA A 52 -10.83 -0.81 -14.36
C ALA A 52 -10.20 -1.52 -15.57
N ASP A 53 -9.16 -0.93 -16.15
CA ASP A 53 -8.39 -1.53 -17.25
C ASP A 53 -7.68 -2.81 -16.81
N MET A 54 -7.09 -2.83 -15.61
CA MET A 54 -6.52 -4.04 -15.00
C MET A 54 -7.55 -5.18 -14.93
N LEU A 55 -8.77 -4.88 -14.50
CA LEU A 55 -9.84 -5.87 -14.32
C LEU A 55 -10.40 -6.40 -15.65
N THR A 56 -9.97 -5.87 -16.80
CA THR A 56 -10.30 -6.47 -18.11
C THR A 56 -9.61 -7.82 -18.31
N ILE A 57 -8.45 -8.03 -17.67
CA ILE A 57 -7.70 -9.28 -17.71
C ILE A 57 -8.33 -10.25 -16.70
N PRO A 58 -8.84 -11.42 -17.10
CA PRO A 58 -9.63 -12.30 -16.22
C PRO A 58 -8.83 -12.92 -15.05
N SER A 59 -7.50 -12.95 -15.14
CA SER A 59 -6.61 -13.48 -14.11
C SER A 59 -6.18 -12.43 -13.08
N THR A 60 -6.60 -11.17 -13.21
CA THR A 60 -6.32 -10.14 -12.22
C THR A 60 -7.39 -10.12 -11.14
N HIS A 61 -6.99 -9.70 -9.94
CA HIS A 61 -7.87 -9.61 -8.77
C HIS A 61 -7.68 -8.29 -8.03
N LEU A 62 -8.77 -7.69 -7.57
CA LEU A 62 -8.75 -6.48 -6.76
C LEU A 62 -9.28 -6.78 -5.36
N VAL A 63 -8.45 -6.52 -4.35
CA VAL A 63 -8.82 -6.61 -2.93
C VAL A 63 -8.99 -5.18 -2.38
N VAL A 64 -10.15 -4.90 -1.83
CA VAL A 64 -10.49 -3.61 -1.23
C VAL A 64 -10.72 -3.76 0.25
N LEU A 65 -9.84 -3.16 1.05
CA LEU A 65 -9.96 -3.06 2.50
C LEU A 65 -10.40 -1.64 2.87
N ALA A 66 -11.56 -1.54 3.51
CA ALA A 66 -12.08 -0.25 3.98
C ALA A 66 -12.60 -0.34 5.42
N TRP A 67 -12.31 0.69 6.20
CA TRP A 67 -12.71 0.80 7.61
C TRP A 67 -14.23 0.95 7.81
N SER A 68 -14.96 1.34 6.77
CA SER A 68 -16.40 1.63 6.87
C SER A 68 -17.23 0.36 7.07
N GLU A 69 -18.31 0.47 7.85
CA GLU A 69 -19.31 -0.59 8.05
C GLU A 69 -20.15 -0.86 6.79
N LYS A 70 -20.28 0.14 5.91
CA LYS A 70 -20.94 0.01 4.60
C LYS A 70 -19.99 0.43 3.47
N PRO A 71 -20.07 -0.19 2.29
CA PRO A 71 -19.32 0.27 1.14
C PRO A 71 -19.72 1.71 0.83
N HIS A 72 -18.73 2.59 0.78
CA HIS A 72 -18.97 3.98 0.40
C HIS A 72 -19.61 4.04 -0.99
N ASP A 73 -20.46 5.03 -1.26
CA ASP A 73 -21.19 5.14 -2.52
C ASP A 73 -20.27 5.08 -3.75
N ARG A 74 -19.05 5.61 -3.62
CA ARG A 74 -18.01 5.55 -4.66
C ARG A 74 -17.54 4.12 -4.94
N ILE A 75 -17.28 3.34 -3.89
CA ILE A 75 -16.86 1.93 -4.00
C ILE A 75 -17.99 1.12 -4.64
N ALA A 76 -19.22 1.30 -4.15
CA ALA A 76 -20.39 0.62 -4.71
C ALA A 76 -20.61 0.96 -6.19
N SER A 77 -20.45 2.24 -6.55
CA SER A 77 -20.56 2.70 -7.94
C SER A 77 -19.45 2.15 -8.82
N PHE A 78 -18.22 2.10 -8.32
CA PHE A 78 -17.08 1.51 -9.02
C PHE A 78 -17.31 0.03 -9.30
N ILE A 79 -17.72 -0.75 -8.30
CA ILE A 79 -18.00 -2.18 -8.43
C ILE A 79 -19.11 -2.43 -9.47
N LYS A 80 -20.19 -1.65 -9.41
CA LYS A 80 -21.28 -1.72 -10.39
C LYS A 80 -20.80 -1.39 -11.81
N ARG A 81 -19.92 -0.38 -11.95
CA ARG A 81 -19.36 0.05 -13.23
C ARG A 81 -18.46 -1.02 -13.87
N VAL A 82 -17.62 -1.68 -13.07
CA VAL A 82 -16.70 -2.70 -13.59
C VAL A 82 -17.43 -4.00 -13.94
N GLY A 83 -18.48 -4.35 -13.17
CA GLY A 83 -19.38 -5.46 -13.49
C GLY A 83 -18.75 -6.86 -13.40
N ARG A 84 -17.63 -7.02 -12.67
CA ARG A 84 -16.86 -8.28 -12.56
C ARG A 84 -16.70 -8.71 -11.10
N PRO A 85 -17.76 -9.20 -10.45
CA PRO A 85 -17.72 -9.52 -9.03
C PRO A 85 -16.76 -10.67 -8.68
N GLN A 86 -16.48 -11.59 -9.61
CA GLN A 86 -15.57 -12.73 -9.38
C GLN A 86 -14.12 -12.30 -9.16
N GLN A 87 -13.73 -11.14 -9.69
CA GLN A 87 -12.37 -10.60 -9.59
C GLN A 87 -12.23 -9.57 -8.46
N LEU A 88 -13.23 -9.48 -7.58
CA LEU A 88 -13.33 -8.47 -6.54
C LEU A 88 -13.51 -9.12 -5.17
N THR A 89 -12.62 -8.80 -4.23
CA THR A 89 -12.80 -9.13 -2.81
C THR A 89 -12.94 -7.84 -2.03
N LEU A 90 -14.06 -7.71 -1.31
CA LEU A 90 -14.38 -6.54 -0.52
C LEU A 90 -14.36 -6.92 0.97
N LEU A 91 -13.40 -6.37 1.72
CA LEU A 91 -13.24 -6.54 3.16
C LEU A 91 -13.62 -5.24 3.86
N LEU A 92 -14.76 -5.26 4.56
CA LEU A 92 -15.33 -4.09 5.24
C LEU A 92 -15.36 -4.28 6.75
N GLY A 93 -15.33 -3.15 7.46
CA GLY A 93 -15.55 -3.07 8.89
C GLY A 93 -14.28 -2.79 9.69
N LYS A 94 -14.48 -2.47 10.97
CA LYS A 94 -13.41 -2.01 11.88
C LYS A 94 -12.30 -3.05 12.06
N HIS A 95 -12.63 -4.34 11.99
CA HIS A 95 -11.67 -5.42 12.18
C HIS A 95 -10.64 -5.52 11.05
N PHE A 96 -11.09 -5.38 9.80
CA PHE A 96 -10.20 -5.35 8.62
C PHE A 96 -9.71 -3.93 8.30
N GLY A 97 -10.43 -2.94 8.81
CA GLY A 97 -10.09 -1.53 8.75
C GLY A 97 -8.91 -1.18 9.63
N ASP A 98 -8.75 -1.81 10.79
CA ASP A 98 -7.66 -1.45 11.70
C ASP A 98 -6.31 -1.98 11.23
N PHE A 99 -5.41 -1.04 10.93
CA PHE A 99 -4.06 -1.33 10.49
C PHE A 99 -3.32 -2.21 11.50
N ARG A 100 -3.49 -1.96 12.81
CA ARG A 100 -2.84 -2.78 13.83
C ARG A 100 -3.34 -4.21 13.79
N GLN A 101 -4.66 -4.40 13.76
CA GLN A 101 -5.25 -5.73 13.71
C GLN A 101 -4.90 -6.46 12.41
N LEU A 102 -4.85 -5.75 11.28
CA LEU A 102 -4.44 -6.30 9.99
C LEU A 102 -2.98 -6.78 10.03
N VAL A 103 -2.07 -5.95 10.55
CA VAL A 103 -0.64 -6.27 10.59
C VAL A 103 -0.34 -7.38 11.60
N GLU A 104 -0.95 -7.33 12.78
CA GLU A 104 -0.65 -8.27 13.86
C GLU A 104 -1.25 -9.67 13.63
N ASN A 105 -2.45 -9.74 13.04
CA ASN A 105 -3.21 -11.00 12.98
C ASN A 105 -3.38 -11.59 11.58
N TYR A 106 -3.29 -10.78 10.51
CA TYR A 106 -3.61 -11.23 9.15
C TYR A 106 -2.42 -11.23 8.20
N LEU A 107 -1.49 -10.29 8.37
CA LEU A 107 -0.29 -10.28 7.53
C LEU A 107 0.66 -11.40 7.96
N PRO A 108 1.21 -12.16 6.99
CA PRO A 108 2.21 -13.16 7.32
C PRO A 108 3.41 -12.48 7.94
N LYS A 109 3.96 -13.08 9.01
CA LYS A 109 5.24 -12.63 9.54
C LYS A 109 6.29 -12.70 8.43
N PRO A 110 7.08 -11.65 8.22
CA PRO A 110 8.14 -11.70 7.24
C PRO A 110 9.09 -12.84 7.59
N ALA A 111 9.46 -13.66 6.61
CA ALA A 111 10.38 -14.78 6.81
C ALA A 111 11.76 -14.32 7.32
N ILE A 112 12.13 -13.08 7.00
CA ILE A 112 13.35 -12.42 7.47
C ILE A 112 12.94 -11.05 7.99
N ASP A 113 13.15 -10.82 9.29
CA ASP A 113 12.97 -9.51 9.91
C ASP A 113 14.34 -8.89 10.23
N PRO A 114 14.94 -8.14 9.28
CA PRO A 114 16.25 -7.52 9.49
C PRO A 114 16.22 -6.45 10.60
N LEU A 115 15.05 -5.86 10.90
CA LEU A 115 14.91 -4.89 11.97
C LEU A 115 15.02 -5.57 13.33
N THR A 116 14.35 -6.70 13.52
CA THR A 116 14.48 -7.50 14.74
C THR A 116 15.90 -8.05 14.91
N ILE A 117 16.54 -8.50 13.82
CA ILE A 117 17.95 -8.95 13.85
C ILE A 117 18.86 -7.80 14.31
N ARG A 118 18.76 -6.63 13.68
CA ARG A 118 19.54 -5.42 14.05
C ARG A 118 19.27 -4.98 15.48
N MET A 119 18.02 -5.06 15.93
CA MET A 119 17.64 -4.72 17.30
C MET A 119 18.32 -5.65 18.31
N GLY A 120 18.37 -6.96 18.03
CA GLY A 120 19.13 -7.92 18.83
C GLY A 120 20.62 -7.56 18.92
N GLU A 121 21.26 -7.26 17.80
CA GLU A 121 22.67 -6.83 17.77
C GLU A 121 22.91 -5.56 18.60
N LEU A 122 22.01 -4.58 18.52
CA LEU A 122 22.11 -3.32 19.27
C LEU A 122 21.96 -3.55 20.78
N VAL A 123 21.05 -4.44 21.19
CA VAL A 123 20.86 -4.80 22.60
C VAL A 123 22.09 -5.53 23.14
N GLU A 124 22.64 -6.49 22.38
CA GLU A 124 23.89 -7.17 22.77
C GLU A 124 25.07 -6.20 22.91
N ARG A 125 25.22 -5.25 21.99
CA ARG A 125 26.28 -4.23 22.06
C ARG A 125 26.13 -3.36 23.30
N ARG A 126 24.90 -2.96 23.66
CA ARG A 126 24.62 -2.22 24.90
C ARG A 126 24.90 -3.05 26.15
N GLY A 127 24.56 -4.34 26.13
CA GLY A 127 24.85 -5.26 27.24
C GLY A 127 26.35 -5.45 27.46
N LYS A 128 27.13 -5.58 26.37
CA LYS A 128 28.60 -5.69 26.41
C LYS A 128 29.26 -4.40 26.91
N ALA A 129 28.77 -3.22 26.48
CA ALA A 129 29.27 -1.93 26.94
C ALA A 129 29.07 -1.73 28.46
N LYS A 130 27.88 -2.06 28.99
CA LYS A 130 27.62 -2.02 30.44
C LYS A 130 28.50 -2.99 31.24
N LYS A 131 28.87 -4.13 30.67
CA LYS A 131 29.73 -5.14 31.32
C LYS A 131 31.19 -4.68 31.41
N GLN A 132 31.67 -3.92 30.42
CA GLN A 132 33.01 -3.33 30.43
C GLN A 132 33.14 -2.18 31.44
N GLU A 133 32.12 -1.33 31.59
CA GLU A 133 32.12 -0.28 32.62
C GLU A 133 32.14 -0.83 34.05
N ALA A 134 31.51 -1.98 34.29
CA ALA A 134 31.51 -2.63 35.60
C ALA A 134 32.85 -3.31 35.96
N ASP A 135 33.62 -3.75 34.96
CA ASP A 135 34.91 -4.43 35.17
C ASP A 135 36.04 -3.42 35.47
N VAL A 136 36.02 -2.26 34.79
CA VAL A 136 36.99 -1.17 35.00
C VAL A 136 36.82 -0.49 36.38
N GLY A 137 35.64 -0.58 36.99
CA GLY A 137 35.37 -0.02 38.33
C GLY A 137 35.90 -0.87 39.50
N VAL A 138 36.31 -2.13 39.27
CA VAL A 138 36.74 -3.06 40.33
C VAL A 138 38.26 -3.15 40.47
N GLU A 139 39.05 -2.81 39.44
CA GLU A 139 40.52 -2.82 39.50
C GLU A 139 41.15 -1.52 40.07
N GLY A 140 40.34 -0.55 40.49
CA GLY A 140 40.78 0.77 40.96
C GLY A 140 40.63 1.07 42.46
N ALA A 141 40.39 0.07 43.31
CA ALA A 141 40.25 0.23 44.77
C ALA A 141 41.33 -0.52 45.54
#